data_AF-A0A0U1D585-F1
#
_entry.id   AF-A0A0U1D585-F1
#
_cell.length_a   1.000
_cell.length_b   1.000
_cell.length_c   1.000
_cell.angle_alpha   90.00
_cell.angle_beta   90.00
_cell.angle_gamma   90.00
#
_symmetry.space_group_name_H-M   'P 1'
#
loop_
_entity.id
_entity.type
_entity.pdbx_description
1 polymer ?
#
loop_
_entity_poly.entity_id
_entity_poly.type
_entity_poly.pdbx_seq_one_letter_code
_entity_poly.pdbx_strand_id
1 'polypeptide(L)'
;MTSAVLGGSDRRLKITVYFAFLVLYLAVGYWLQVRHDFIMGDTLSRVVATQSVLFSRDPHLAALGFIFTPVSAMVQIPAVLLSPWWPDIAVRAFAGTIMSSLFMAGAAVQILSMGTDRGLPRAYSVTITLLFALNPMIVFYGSNGMSEAPFVFFMTWAVRRLIMWMVDDDVHHLITAGGIAMGLAYLTRYDALASVGSAGLLVGITTYLRAKPAPRLRRAVLDMLIVSGPGVLAFFGWAAAGWLITGEAFAQFTSQYGNTAILEQSGQTAPNFGNGIEFAMVCVMLLAPTMLPLALWVAMQRWGRPNWQVLVVPLTMFGAVLAFQAYSYATGSTFPFLRFFIIAIPLTACLAMLAVPDGVLREPTRRGRYAPTVPPETPQHRSAARYIAVAATVALGIPLTLFGMAQPPMRHRNTGSERY
;
A
#
# COMPACT_ATOMS: atom_id res chain seq x y z
N MET A 1 -14.89 36.33 -2.11
CA MET A 1 -14.92 36.82 -0.73
C MET A 1 -15.16 35.65 0.23
N THR A 2 -14.14 35.37 1.03
CA THR A 2 -14.13 34.71 2.35
C THR A 2 -15.04 33.49 2.61
N SER A 3 -14.58 32.30 2.19
CA SER A 3 -14.93 31.02 2.84
C SER A 3 -13.98 30.74 4.02
N ALA A 4 -13.97 31.67 4.98
CA ALA A 4 -13.22 31.54 6.23
C ALA A 4 -14.19 31.21 7.36
N VAL A 5 -14.71 29.98 7.42
CA VAL A 5 -15.55 29.57 8.57
C VAL A 5 -15.17 28.22 9.20
N LEU A 6 -14.43 27.30 8.55
CA LEU A 6 -14.05 26.02 9.22
C LEU A 6 -12.64 25.47 8.87
N GLY A 7 -11.76 26.28 8.29
CA GLY A 7 -10.60 25.74 7.57
C GLY A 7 -9.24 25.93 8.24
N GLY A 8 -8.82 25.02 9.13
CA GLY A 8 -7.41 24.93 9.52
C GLY A 8 -6.47 24.73 8.32
N SER A 9 -5.16 24.97 8.48
CA SER A 9 -4.18 24.69 7.42
C SER A 9 -4.18 23.20 7.04
N ASP A 10 -3.95 22.87 5.77
CA ASP A 10 -3.90 21.47 5.32
C ASP A 10 -2.89 20.63 6.12
N ARG A 11 -1.84 21.28 6.63
CA ARG A 11 -0.88 20.68 7.56
C ARG A 11 -1.53 20.24 8.87
N ARG A 12 -2.34 21.11 9.50
CA ARG A 12 -3.07 20.77 10.74
C ARG A 12 -4.03 19.62 10.50
N LEU A 13 -4.79 19.66 9.40
CA LEU A 13 -5.71 18.57 9.04
C LEU A 13 -4.99 17.22 8.90
N LYS A 14 -3.85 17.19 8.19
CA LYS A 14 -3.06 15.95 8.02
C LYS A 14 -2.52 15.42 9.34
N ILE A 15 -2.07 16.31 10.24
CA ILE A 15 -1.62 15.94 11.59
C ILE A 15 -2.79 15.37 12.40
N THR A 16 -3.94 16.03 12.39
CA THR A 16 -5.15 15.55 13.08
C THR A 16 -5.56 14.17 12.58
N VAL A 17 -5.62 13.97 11.25
CA VAL A 17 -5.97 12.67 10.65
C VAL A 17 -4.96 11.61 11.05
N TYR A 18 -3.65 11.91 11.02
CA TYR A 18 -2.63 10.97 11.44
C TYR A 18 -2.82 10.51 12.89
N PHE A 19 -2.90 11.44 13.84
CA PHE A 19 -2.99 11.10 15.25
C PHE A 19 -4.34 10.49 15.63
N ALA A 20 -5.45 10.94 15.01
CA ALA A 20 -6.77 10.35 15.25
C ALA A 20 -6.81 8.87 14.84
N PHE A 21 -6.31 8.53 13.66
CA PHE A 21 -6.25 7.14 13.21
C PHE A 21 -5.17 6.32 13.91
N LEU A 22 -4.04 6.93 14.27
CA LEU A 22 -3.03 6.26 15.08
C LEU A 22 -3.61 5.81 16.43
N VAL A 23 -4.31 6.70 17.13
CA VAL A 23 -4.97 6.38 18.40
C VAL A 23 -6.05 5.32 18.20
N LEU A 24 -6.87 5.43 17.14
CA LEU A 24 -7.89 4.43 16.82
C LEU A 24 -7.28 3.03 16.62
N TYR A 25 -6.26 2.91 15.77
CA TYR A 25 -5.65 1.61 15.45
C TYR A 25 -4.88 1.02 16.66
N LEU A 26 -4.20 1.86 17.44
CA LEU A 26 -3.59 1.43 18.70
C LEU A 26 -4.64 0.92 19.69
N ALA A 27 -5.76 1.62 19.84
CA ALA A 27 -6.83 1.23 20.77
C ALA A 27 -7.50 -0.09 20.34
N VAL A 28 -7.80 -0.24 19.04
CA VAL A 28 -8.34 -1.49 18.49
C VAL A 28 -7.36 -2.64 18.65
N GLY A 29 -6.07 -2.41 18.36
CA GLY A 29 -5.06 -3.45 18.46
C GLY A 29 -4.76 -3.84 19.91
N TYR A 30 -4.77 -2.89 20.84
CA TYR A 30 -4.69 -3.18 22.28
C TYR A 30 -5.89 -4.01 22.74
N TRP A 31 -7.10 -3.66 22.30
CA TRP A 31 -8.30 -4.42 22.60
C TRP A 31 -8.24 -5.84 22.03
N LEU A 32 -7.74 -6.03 20.81
CA LEU A 32 -7.60 -7.36 20.19
C LEU A 32 -6.51 -8.20 20.88
N GLN A 33 -5.27 -7.70 20.91
CA GLN A 33 -4.11 -8.50 21.29
C GLN A 33 -3.90 -8.60 22.80
N VAL A 34 -4.11 -7.51 23.54
CA VAL A 34 -3.81 -7.45 24.99
C VAL A 34 -5.02 -7.87 25.82
N ARG A 35 -6.24 -7.49 25.40
CA ARG A 35 -7.47 -7.77 26.17
C ARG A 35 -8.17 -9.07 25.77
N HIS A 36 -8.03 -9.51 24.51
CA HIS A 36 -8.71 -10.70 23.98
C HIS A 36 -7.76 -11.77 23.46
N ASP A 37 -6.44 -11.60 23.66
CA ASP A 37 -5.40 -12.55 23.27
C ASP A 37 -5.46 -12.96 21.80
N PHE A 38 -6.01 -12.07 20.96
CA PHE A 38 -6.14 -12.28 19.53
C PHE A 38 -4.83 -11.86 18.83
N ILE A 39 -3.88 -12.79 18.81
CA ILE A 39 -2.53 -12.58 18.28
C ILE A 39 -2.38 -13.31 16.94
N MET A 40 -1.89 -12.60 15.92
CA MET A 40 -1.55 -13.20 14.63
C MET A 40 -0.20 -13.91 14.73
N GLY A 41 -0.13 -15.17 14.27
CA GLY A 41 1.10 -15.98 14.28
C GLY A 41 2.28 -15.27 13.59
N ASP A 42 2.08 -14.78 12.36
CA ASP A 42 3.11 -14.05 11.62
C ASP A 42 3.60 -12.78 12.35
N THR A 43 2.69 -12.08 13.05
CA THR A 43 3.05 -10.91 13.84
C THR A 43 3.90 -11.32 15.04
N LEU A 44 3.51 -12.37 15.76
CA LEU A 44 4.28 -12.90 16.88
C LEU A 44 5.67 -13.36 16.43
N SER A 45 5.77 -14.08 15.31
CA SER A 45 7.06 -14.52 14.75
C SER A 45 8.00 -13.35 14.46
N ARG A 46 7.48 -12.21 13.97
CA ARG A 46 8.29 -11.01 13.74
C ARG A 46 8.69 -10.29 15.03
N VAL A 47 7.82 -10.30 16.04
CA VAL A 47 8.15 -9.76 17.37
C VAL A 47 9.25 -10.60 18.00
N VAL A 48 9.15 -11.93 17.91
CA VAL A 48 10.19 -12.87 18.39
C VAL A 48 11.50 -12.64 17.64
N ALA A 49 11.48 -12.53 16.31
CA ALA A 49 12.67 -12.19 15.53
C ALA A 49 13.30 -10.86 15.98
N THR A 50 12.48 -9.86 16.30
CA THR A 50 12.94 -8.57 16.83
C THR A 50 13.51 -8.71 18.24
N GLN A 51 12.93 -9.56 19.10
CA GLN A 51 13.50 -9.89 20.41
C GLN A 51 14.86 -10.59 20.27
N SER A 52 15.02 -11.48 19.29
CA SER A 52 16.30 -12.15 19.04
C SER A 52 17.43 -11.17 18.69
N VAL A 53 17.11 -10.07 18.00
CA VAL A 53 18.10 -9.01 17.70
C VAL A 53 18.59 -8.30 18.96
N LEU A 54 17.74 -8.14 19.98
CA LEU A 54 18.02 -7.30 21.15
C LEU A 54 18.45 -8.09 22.38
N PHE A 55 17.85 -9.25 22.59
CA PHE A 55 17.88 -9.98 23.86
C PHE A 55 18.28 -11.45 23.71
N SER A 56 18.72 -11.89 22.53
CA SER A 56 19.26 -13.25 22.38
C SER A 56 20.65 -13.38 23.01
N ARG A 57 21.17 -14.61 23.02
CA ARG A 57 22.54 -14.92 23.46
C ARG A 57 23.61 -14.23 22.61
N ASP A 58 23.30 -13.95 21.34
CA ASP A 58 24.20 -13.27 20.40
C ASP A 58 23.41 -12.16 19.65
N PRO A 59 23.24 -10.97 20.25
CA PRO A 59 22.46 -9.88 19.67
C PRO A 59 23.10 -9.30 18.40
N HIS A 60 22.50 -9.57 17.24
CA HIS A 60 22.93 -9.01 15.96
C HIS A 60 21.76 -8.86 14.98
N LEU A 61 21.87 -7.95 14.00
CA LEU A 61 20.76 -7.65 13.07
C LEU A 61 20.35 -8.83 12.18
N ALA A 62 21.28 -9.72 11.85
CA ALA A 62 20.96 -10.91 11.05
C ALA A 62 20.06 -11.92 11.80
N ALA A 63 19.92 -11.79 13.12
CA ALA A 63 19.00 -12.61 13.92
C ALA A 63 17.51 -12.36 13.60
N LEU A 64 17.19 -11.35 12.79
CA LEU A 64 15.85 -11.14 12.23
C LEU A 64 15.38 -12.30 11.35
N GLY A 65 16.33 -13.05 10.77
CA GLY A 65 16.05 -14.03 9.73
C GLY A 65 15.77 -13.42 8.36
N PHE A 66 15.78 -14.27 7.32
CA PHE A 66 15.71 -13.87 5.91
C PHE A 66 14.48 -14.41 5.17
N ILE A 67 13.57 -15.09 5.88
CA ILE A 67 12.31 -15.61 5.32
C ILE A 67 11.37 -14.44 5.01
N PHE A 68 11.13 -13.58 6.00
CA PHE A 68 10.36 -12.35 5.83
C PHE A 68 11.27 -11.17 5.48
N THR A 69 10.69 -10.19 4.82
CA THR A 69 11.36 -8.92 4.53
C THR A 69 11.55 -8.10 5.81
N PRO A 70 12.64 -7.31 5.89
CA PRO A 70 13.17 -6.86 7.17
C PRO A 70 12.40 -5.69 7.78
N VAL A 71 11.78 -4.81 6.98
CA VAL A 71 11.23 -3.54 7.50
C VAL A 71 10.17 -3.77 8.56
N SER A 72 9.31 -4.78 8.36
CA SER A 72 8.23 -5.07 9.29
C SER A 72 8.72 -5.47 10.68
N ALA A 73 9.91 -6.04 10.80
CA ALA A 73 10.54 -6.39 12.08
C ALA A 73 11.49 -5.29 12.57
N MET A 74 12.31 -4.71 11.70
CA MET A 74 13.25 -3.63 12.07
C MET A 74 12.57 -2.41 12.70
N VAL A 75 11.39 -2.02 12.20
CA VAL A 75 10.65 -0.88 12.75
C VAL A 75 10.13 -1.16 14.17
N GLN A 76 10.02 -2.43 14.56
CA GLN A 76 9.59 -2.82 15.91
C GLN A 76 10.73 -2.72 16.94
N ILE A 77 11.99 -2.64 16.52
CA ILE A 77 13.18 -2.61 17.42
C ILE A 77 13.02 -1.57 18.54
N PRO A 78 12.68 -0.29 18.27
CA PRO A 78 12.55 0.71 19.33
C PRO A 78 11.43 0.38 20.32
N ALA A 79 10.33 -0.21 19.86
CA ALA A 79 9.23 -0.62 20.74
C ALA A 79 9.65 -1.81 21.59
N VAL A 80 10.20 -2.87 20.98
CA VAL A 80 10.64 -4.09 21.68
C VAL A 80 11.74 -3.81 22.70
N LEU A 81 12.60 -2.82 22.46
CA LEU A 81 13.57 -2.36 23.45
C LEU A 81 12.93 -1.95 24.79
N LEU A 82 11.66 -1.49 24.77
CA LEU A 82 10.91 -1.11 25.95
C LEU A 82 10.21 -2.29 26.65
N SER A 83 10.28 -3.49 26.08
CA SER A 83 9.58 -4.68 26.62
C SER A 83 9.96 -5.06 28.06
N PRO A 84 11.18 -4.80 28.59
CA PRO A 84 11.46 -5.04 30.01
C PRO A 84 10.61 -4.18 30.95
N TRP A 85 10.19 -2.99 30.53
CA TRP A 85 9.35 -2.09 31.32
C TRP A 85 7.85 -2.27 31.04
N TRP A 86 7.51 -2.71 29.83
CA TRP A 86 6.13 -3.04 29.47
C TRP A 86 6.06 -4.38 28.72
N PRO A 87 5.93 -5.50 29.45
CA PRO A 87 6.03 -6.84 28.88
C PRO A 87 5.02 -7.13 27.76
N ASP A 88 3.82 -6.56 27.80
CA ASP A 88 2.80 -6.77 26.77
C ASP A 88 3.26 -6.35 25.36
N ILE A 89 4.23 -5.42 25.27
CA ILE A 89 4.85 -5.04 24.00
C ILE A 89 5.37 -6.26 23.24
N ALA A 90 5.99 -7.20 23.96
CA ALA A 90 6.53 -8.42 23.38
C ALA A 90 5.59 -9.62 23.56
N VAL A 91 5.13 -9.87 24.79
CA VAL A 91 4.34 -11.06 25.16
C VAL A 91 3.02 -11.13 24.39
N ARG A 92 2.37 -9.97 24.16
CA ARG A 92 1.11 -9.86 23.42
C ARG A 92 1.32 -9.39 21.98
N ALA A 93 2.56 -9.38 21.49
CA ALA A 93 2.93 -8.89 20.16
C ALA A 93 2.50 -7.45 19.86
N PHE A 94 2.29 -6.62 20.88
CA PHE A 94 1.79 -5.25 20.72
C PHE A 94 2.79 -4.33 20.01
N ALA A 95 4.09 -4.63 20.02
CA ALA A 95 5.09 -3.97 19.17
C ALA A 95 4.71 -4.02 17.68
N GLY A 96 4.15 -5.13 17.22
CA GLY A 96 3.63 -5.26 15.87
C GLY A 96 2.51 -4.27 15.62
N THR A 97 1.52 -4.20 16.52
CA THR A 97 0.40 -3.26 16.44
C THR A 97 0.86 -1.80 16.38
N ILE A 98 1.87 -1.44 17.18
CA ILE A 98 2.47 -0.09 17.11
C ILE A 98 3.00 0.18 15.70
N MET A 99 3.77 -0.75 15.13
CA MET A 99 4.29 -0.63 13.78
C MET A 99 3.16 -0.51 12.74
N SER A 100 2.17 -1.41 12.74
CA SER A 100 1.08 -1.34 11.75
C SER A 100 0.24 -0.07 11.89
N SER A 101 0.00 0.40 13.12
CA SER A 101 -0.81 1.58 13.38
C SER A 101 -0.13 2.85 12.85
N LEU A 102 1.19 2.97 13.06
CA LEU A 102 1.99 4.10 12.55
C LEU A 102 1.93 4.21 11.04
N PHE A 103 2.09 3.09 10.33
CA PHE A 103 2.08 3.07 8.88
C PHE A 103 0.67 3.24 8.29
N MET A 104 -0.34 2.56 8.84
CA MET A 104 -1.71 2.66 8.32
C MET A 104 -2.30 4.06 8.53
N ALA A 105 -2.01 4.71 9.67
CA ALA A 105 -2.33 6.12 9.87
C ALA A 105 -1.60 7.02 8.86
N GLY A 106 -0.35 6.71 8.55
CA GLY A 106 0.39 7.33 7.45
C GLY A 106 -0.31 7.15 6.10
N ALA A 107 -0.87 5.97 5.82
CA ALA A 107 -1.56 5.68 4.56
C ALA A 107 -2.84 6.53 4.42
N ALA A 108 -3.59 6.71 5.52
CA ALA A 108 -4.74 7.62 5.54
C ALA A 108 -4.33 9.06 5.17
N VAL A 109 -3.17 9.53 5.66
CA VAL A 109 -2.60 10.84 5.27
C VAL A 109 -2.21 10.87 3.79
N GLN A 110 -1.68 9.78 3.22
CA GLN A 110 -1.38 9.72 1.79
C GLN A 110 -2.64 9.84 0.94
N ILE A 111 -3.71 9.11 1.29
CA ILE A 111 -5.02 9.21 0.62
C ILE A 111 -5.57 10.63 0.73
N LEU A 112 -5.61 11.21 1.93
CA LEU A 112 -6.04 12.61 2.12
C LEU A 112 -5.23 13.56 1.25
N SER A 113 -3.92 13.33 1.21
CA SER A 113 -3.02 14.21 0.48
C SER A 113 -3.15 14.09 -1.04
N MET A 114 -3.56 12.95 -1.58
CA MET A 114 -3.94 12.86 -3.00
C MET A 114 -5.07 13.84 -3.33
N GLY A 115 -6.02 14.02 -2.41
CA GLY A 115 -7.09 15.01 -2.57
C GLY A 115 -6.60 16.45 -2.43
N THR A 116 -5.81 16.76 -1.39
CA THR A 116 -5.30 18.12 -1.18
C THR A 116 -4.31 18.57 -2.26
N ASP A 117 -3.43 17.67 -2.73
CA ASP A 117 -2.44 18.01 -3.77
C ASP A 117 -3.11 18.33 -5.12
N ARG A 118 -4.33 17.83 -5.33
CA ARG A 118 -5.17 18.10 -6.51
C ARG A 118 -6.16 19.26 -6.31
N GLY A 119 -6.14 19.92 -5.16
CA GLY A 119 -7.04 21.03 -4.85
C GLY A 119 -8.51 20.62 -4.72
N LEU A 120 -8.80 19.37 -4.38
CA LEU A 120 -10.19 18.91 -4.20
C LEU A 120 -10.86 19.58 -2.99
N PRO A 121 -12.21 19.67 -2.95
CA PRO A 121 -12.92 20.18 -1.79
C PRO A 121 -12.57 19.38 -0.53
N ARG A 122 -12.18 20.08 0.55
CA ARG A 122 -11.73 19.47 1.80
C ARG A 122 -12.69 18.42 2.36
N ALA A 123 -13.99 18.73 2.37
CA ALA A 123 -15.02 17.81 2.85
C ALA A 123 -15.02 16.50 2.06
N TYR A 124 -14.86 16.56 0.74
CA TYR A 124 -14.79 15.38 -0.12
C TYR A 124 -13.53 14.56 0.16
N SER A 125 -12.35 15.20 0.22
CA SER A 125 -11.11 14.49 0.50
C SER A 125 -11.12 13.82 1.87
N VAL A 126 -11.63 14.51 2.90
CA VAL A 126 -11.82 13.92 4.23
C VAL A 126 -12.79 12.75 4.17
N THR A 127 -13.92 12.88 3.47
CA THR A 127 -14.91 11.79 3.36
C THR A 127 -14.31 10.53 2.76
N ILE A 128 -13.61 10.62 1.62
CA ILE A 128 -12.97 9.46 1.00
C ILE A 128 -11.88 8.87 1.91
N THR A 129 -11.10 9.72 2.59
CA THR A 129 -10.12 9.25 3.58
C THR A 129 -10.77 8.52 4.73
N LEU A 130 -11.89 9.01 5.27
CA LEU A 130 -12.63 8.33 6.35
C LEU A 130 -13.16 6.98 5.87
N LEU A 131 -13.76 6.91 4.67
CA LEU A 131 -14.24 5.64 4.09
C LEU A 131 -13.13 4.62 3.89
N PHE A 132 -11.93 5.07 3.48
CA PHE A 132 -10.75 4.23 3.40
C PHE A 132 -10.28 3.78 4.79
N ALA A 133 -10.05 4.72 5.70
CA ALA A 133 -9.38 4.47 6.98
C ALA A 133 -10.27 3.73 8.00
N LEU A 134 -11.60 3.85 7.87
CA LEU A 134 -12.59 3.11 8.66
C LEU A 134 -13.07 1.82 7.97
N ASN A 135 -12.55 1.50 6.79
CA ASN A 135 -12.85 0.21 6.17
C ASN A 135 -12.42 -0.93 7.13
N PRO A 136 -13.27 -1.94 7.39
CA PRO A 136 -12.99 -3.00 8.35
C PRO A 136 -11.64 -3.72 8.13
N MET A 137 -11.24 -3.95 6.88
CA MET A 137 -9.94 -4.56 6.57
C MET A 137 -8.79 -3.60 6.90
N ILE A 138 -8.96 -2.31 6.64
CA ILE A 138 -7.94 -1.30 6.96
C ILE A 138 -7.80 -1.13 8.47
N VAL A 139 -8.90 -1.09 9.21
CA VAL A 139 -8.89 -1.07 10.68
C VAL A 139 -8.20 -2.32 11.23
N PHE A 140 -8.58 -3.50 10.74
CA PHE A 140 -8.02 -4.77 11.21
C PHE A 140 -6.51 -4.88 10.95
N TYR A 141 -6.07 -4.62 9.71
CA TYR A 141 -4.65 -4.69 9.34
C TYR A 141 -3.83 -3.48 9.81
N GLY A 142 -4.47 -2.36 10.12
CA GLY A 142 -3.85 -1.26 10.84
C GLY A 142 -3.53 -1.60 12.29
N SER A 143 -4.22 -2.59 12.87
CA SER A 143 -4.22 -2.86 14.31
C SER A 143 -3.69 -4.25 14.70
N ASN A 144 -3.16 -5.04 13.77
CA ASN A 144 -2.77 -6.43 14.03
C ASN A 144 -1.27 -6.74 13.82
N GLY A 145 -0.46 -5.74 13.45
CA GLY A 145 0.99 -5.85 13.32
C GLY A 145 1.53 -6.59 12.10
N MET A 146 0.66 -6.87 11.14
CA MET A 146 1.04 -7.51 9.89
C MET A 146 1.70 -6.53 8.90
N SER A 147 2.28 -7.04 7.80
CA SER A 147 3.06 -6.21 6.83
C SER A 147 2.19 -5.45 5.84
N GLU A 148 0.88 -5.70 5.83
CA GLU A 148 -0.09 -5.03 4.97
C GLU A 148 -0.12 -3.53 5.22
N ALA A 149 -0.02 -3.07 6.48
CA ALA A 149 -0.01 -1.65 6.81
C ALA A 149 1.17 -0.86 6.21
N PRO A 150 2.46 -1.24 6.45
CA PRO A 150 3.58 -0.57 5.80
C PRO A 150 3.53 -0.71 4.29
N PHE A 151 3.10 -1.85 3.76
CA PHE A 151 2.95 -2.03 2.32
C PHE A 151 1.93 -1.04 1.70
N VAL A 152 0.73 -0.94 2.28
CA VAL A 152 -0.31 0.01 1.84
C VAL A 152 0.20 1.45 1.93
N PHE A 153 0.92 1.80 3.00
CA PHE A 153 1.53 3.13 3.15
C PHE A 153 2.51 3.46 2.02
N PHE A 154 3.52 2.62 1.79
CA PHE A 154 4.55 2.89 0.80
C PHE A 154 3.98 2.87 -0.62
N MET A 155 3.05 1.95 -0.91
CA MET A 155 2.38 1.89 -2.21
C MET A 155 1.52 3.13 -2.48
N THR A 156 0.69 3.56 -1.51
CA THR A 156 -0.11 4.78 -1.67
C THR A 156 0.75 6.03 -1.77
N TRP A 157 1.88 6.08 -1.04
CA TRP A 157 2.83 7.17 -1.15
C TRP A 157 3.48 7.22 -2.54
N ALA A 158 3.93 6.08 -3.08
CA ALA A 158 4.51 6.00 -4.42
C ALA A 158 3.50 6.41 -5.50
N VAL A 159 2.28 5.88 -5.46
CA VAL A 159 1.19 6.21 -6.40
C VAL A 159 0.86 7.70 -6.35
N ARG A 160 0.72 8.28 -5.16
CA ARG A 160 0.45 9.73 -5.00
C ARG A 160 1.52 10.57 -5.69
N ARG A 161 2.79 10.20 -5.54
CA ARG A 161 3.92 10.94 -6.12
C ARG A 161 3.97 10.79 -7.63
N LEU A 162 3.76 9.59 -8.16
CA LEU A 162 3.72 9.38 -9.61
C LEU A 162 2.50 10.03 -10.27
N ILE A 163 1.37 10.16 -9.55
CA ILE A 163 0.22 10.95 -9.99
C ILE A 163 0.61 12.42 -10.21
N MET A 164 1.36 13.03 -9.29
CA MET A 164 1.81 14.42 -9.43
C MET A 164 2.91 14.55 -10.48
N TRP A 165 3.84 13.59 -10.57
CA TRP A 165 4.84 13.54 -11.62
C TRP A 165 4.24 13.52 -13.03
N MET A 166 3.12 12.81 -13.22
CA MET A 166 2.39 12.84 -14.49
C MET A 166 1.89 14.24 -14.87
N VAL A 167 1.69 15.13 -13.91
CA VAL A 167 1.24 16.51 -14.14
C VAL A 167 2.42 17.46 -14.36
N ASP A 168 3.42 17.42 -13.47
CA ASP A 168 4.45 18.45 -13.38
C ASP A 168 5.83 18.03 -13.89
N ASP A 169 6.05 16.74 -14.18
CA ASP A 169 7.33 16.17 -14.63
C ASP A 169 8.50 16.48 -13.67
N ASP A 170 8.21 16.67 -12.36
CA ASP A 170 9.21 16.99 -11.35
C ASP A 170 9.96 15.73 -10.86
N VAL A 171 11.29 15.75 -10.99
CA VAL A 171 12.18 14.66 -10.57
C VAL A 171 12.07 14.35 -9.07
N HIS A 172 11.71 15.32 -8.23
CA HIS A 172 11.54 15.08 -6.80
C HIS A 172 10.45 14.04 -6.51
N HIS A 173 9.42 13.95 -7.35
CA HIS A 173 8.41 12.91 -7.23
C HIS A 173 8.96 11.55 -7.63
N LEU A 174 9.82 11.45 -8.65
CA LEU A 174 10.49 10.19 -9.01
C LEU A 174 11.44 9.72 -7.91
N ILE A 175 12.23 10.62 -7.33
CA ILE A 175 13.13 10.30 -6.21
C ILE A 175 12.32 9.87 -4.99
N THR A 176 11.22 10.55 -4.68
CA THR A 176 10.39 10.18 -3.52
C THR A 176 9.65 8.86 -3.75
N ALA A 177 9.08 8.66 -4.94
CA ALA A 177 8.36 7.45 -5.30
C ALA A 177 9.30 6.25 -5.39
N GLY A 178 10.43 6.38 -6.08
CA GLY A 178 11.42 5.33 -6.26
C GLY A 178 12.33 5.14 -5.07
N GLY A 179 13.11 6.18 -4.77
CA GLY A 179 14.19 6.19 -3.77
C GLY A 179 13.76 5.75 -2.38
N ILE A 180 12.57 6.16 -1.94
CA ILE A 180 12.12 5.91 -0.57
C ILE A 180 10.93 4.95 -0.58
N ALA A 181 9.86 5.27 -1.31
CA ALA A 181 8.62 4.51 -1.18
C ALA A 181 8.73 3.11 -1.78
N MET A 182 9.18 2.94 -3.03
CA MET A 182 9.21 1.62 -3.68
C MET A 182 10.32 0.70 -3.16
N GLY A 183 11.50 1.24 -2.83
CA GLY A 183 12.55 0.47 -2.15
C GLY A 183 12.07 -0.12 -0.82
N LEU A 184 11.45 0.70 0.02
CA LEU A 184 10.89 0.25 1.29
C LEU A 184 9.65 -0.62 1.11
N ALA A 185 8.82 -0.40 0.09
CA ALA A 185 7.70 -1.28 -0.23
C ALA A 185 8.17 -2.72 -0.47
N TYR A 186 9.22 -2.92 -1.26
CA TYR A 186 9.81 -4.25 -1.48
C TYR A 186 10.32 -4.87 -0.18
N LEU A 187 11.03 -4.09 0.64
CA LEU A 187 11.52 -4.56 1.95
C LEU A 187 10.40 -4.72 3.01
N THR A 188 9.14 -4.48 2.66
CA THR A 188 7.97 -4.83 3.48
C THR A 188 7.23 -6.05 2.95
N ARG A 189 7.17 -6.21 1.62
CA ARG A 189 6.54 -7.35 0.94
C ARG A 189 7.16 -7.53 -0.45
N TYR A 190 7.51 -8.78 -0.77
CA TYR A 190 8.08 -9.15 -2.06
C TYR A 190 7.17 -8.79 -3.25
N ASP A 191 5.85 -8.77 -3.03
CA ASP A 191 4.82 -8.38 -4.02
C ASP A 191 5.03 -6.99 -4.63
N ALA A 192 5.75 -6.10 -3.92
CA ALA A 192 6.06 -4.77 -4.42
C ALA A 192 6.93 -4.81 -5.69
N LEU A 193 7.70 -5.90 -5.93
CA LEU A 193 8.58 -6.03 -7.08
C LEU A 193 7.82 -5.90 -8.41
N ALA A 194 6.60 -6.44 -8.47
CA ALA A 194 5.72 -6.28 -9.64
C ALA A 194 5.39 -4.79 -9.90
N SER A 195 5.16 -4.02 -8.83
CA SER A 195 4.92 -2.59 -8.92
C SER A 195 6.19 -1.79 -9.26
N VAL A 196 7.36 -2.20 -8.77
CA VAL A 196 8.67 -1.62 -9.14
C VAL A 196 8.90 -1.75 -10.65
N GLY A 197 8.66 -2.93 -11.23
CA GLY A 197 8.77 -3.14 -12.67
C GLY A 197 7.74 -2.32 -13.46
N SER A 198 6.49 -2.32 -13.00
CA SER A 198 5.39 -1.56 -13.62
C SER A 198 5.66 -0.04 -13.62
N ALA A 199 6.15 0.51 -12.52
CA ALA A 199 6.52 1.92 -12.42
C ALA A 199 7.67 2.28 -13.38
N GLY A 200 8.67 1.40 -13.52
CA GLY A 200 9.79 1.61 -14.44
C GLY A 200 9.35 1.65 -15.89
N LEU A 201 8.50 0.71 -16.30
CA LEU A 201 7.91 0.70 -17.65
C LEU A 201 7.05 1.94 -17.87
N LEU A 202 6.18 2.28 -16.93
CA LEU A 202 5.29 3.45 -17.01
C LEU A 202 6.09 4.75 -17.15
N VAL A 203 7.07 4.99 -16.28
CA VAL A 203 7.91 6.20 -16.31
C VAL A 203 8.78 6.22 -17.56
N GLY A 204 9.43 5.10 -17.90
CA GLY A 204 10.27 5.00 -19.09
C GLY A 204 9.50 5.31 -20.38
N ILE A 205 8.33 4.68 -20.56
CA ILE A 205 7.46 4.91 -21.72
C ILE A 205 6.97 6.36 -21.75
N THR A 206 6.47 6.88 -20.63
CA THR A 206 5.92 8.26 -20.61
C THR A 206 7.00 9.32 -20.82
N THR A 207 8.18 9.17 -20.24
CA THR A 207 9.34 10.05 -20.52
C THR A 207 9.74 9.97 -21.99
N TYR A 208 9.80 8.76 -22.57
CA TYR A 208 10.13 8.57 -23.99
C TYR A 208 9.13 9.28 -24.90
N LEU A 209 7.82 9.15 -24.62
CA LEU A 209 6.75 9.77 -25.41
C LEU A 209 6.69 11.30 -25.25
N ARG A 210 7.12 11.85 -24.11
CA ARG A 210 7.13 13.30 -23.84
C ARG A 210 8.31 14.04 -24.48
N ALA A 211 9.44 13.38 -24.72
CA ALA A 211 10.67 14.02 -25.21
C ALA A 211 10.64 14.25 -26.74
N LYS A 212 10.77 15.51 -27.19
CA LYS A 212 10.63 15.90 -28.61
C LYS A 212 11.94 16.04 -29.44
N PRO A 213 13.15 16.15 -28.85
CA PRO A 213 14.36 15.70 -29.55
C PRO A 213 15.30 14.83 -28.69
N ALA A 214 16.36 14.28 -29.31
CA ALA A 214 17.36 13.42 -28.68
C ALA A 214 18.10 14.10 -27.50
N PRO A 215 18.56 13.36 -26.47
CA PRO A 215 18.52 11.89 -26.34
C PRO A 215 17.35 11.39 -25.49
N ARG A 216 16.21 11.09 -26.15
CA ARG A 216 14.98 10.58 -25.52
C ARG A 216 15.19 9.27 -24.74
N LEU A 217 16.00 8.36 -25.29
CA LEU A 217 16.26 7.06 -24.68
C LEU A 217 17.09 7.19 -23.40
N ARG A 218 18.15 8.01 -23.44
CA ARG A 218 18.99 8.26 -22.26
C ARG A 218 18.16 8.82 -21.11
N ARG A 219 17.26 9.76 -21.39
CA ARG A 219 16.37 10.30 -20.37
C ARG A 219 15.37 9.27 -19.84
N ALA A 220 14.71 8.53 -20.73
CA ALA A 220 13.77 7.48 -20.33
C ALA A 220 14.43 6.43 -19.43
N VAL A 221 15.66 6.02 -19.77
CA VAL A 221 16.46 5.10 -18.96
C VAL A 221 16.81 5.73 -17.61
N LEU A 222 17.24 7.00 -17.57
CA LEU A 222 17.54 7.69 -16.31
C LEU A 222 16.31 7.81 -15.40
N ASP A 223 15.16 8.25 -15.92
CA ASP A 223 13.93 8.38 -15.13
C ASP A 223 13.43 6.99 -14.65
N MET A 224 13.56 5.95 -15.50
CA MET A 224 13.29 4.56 -15.14
C MET A 224 14.22 4.07 -14.01
N LEU A 225 15.52 4.39 -14.09
CA LEU A 225 16.49 4.00 -13.06
C LEU A 225 16.26 4.76 -11.75
N ILE A 226 15.88 6.04 -11.80
CA ILE A 226 15.56 6.83 -10.60
C ILE A 226 14.33 6.24 -9.90
N VAL A 227 13.31 5.83 -10.65
CA VAL A 227 12.09 5.28 -10.06
C VAL A 227 12.29 3.82 -9.62
N SER A 228 12.75 2.92 -10.49
CA SER A 228 12.80 1.48 -10.19
C SER A 228 14.12 1.01 -9.59
N GLY A 229 15.22 1.73 -9.84
CA GLY A 229 16.56 1.35 -9.38
C GLY A 229 16.63 1.07 -7.87
N PRO A 230 16.08 1.92 -6.99
CA PRO A 230 16.07 1.68 -5.55
C PRO A 230 15.35 0.37 -5.15
N GLY A 231 14.24 0.04 -5.81
CA GLY A 231 13.53 -1.23 -5.60
C GLY A 231 14.33 -2.43 -6.08
N VAL A 232 14.97 -2.32 -7.25
CA VAL A 232 15.84 -3.36 -7.81
C VAL A 232 17.09 -3.57 -6.95
N LEU A 233 17.69 -2.49 -6.44
CA LEU A 233 18.82 -2.55 -5.51
C LEU A 233 18.41 -3.16 -4.18
N ALA A 234 17.23 -2.84 -3.66
CA ALA A 234 16.69 -3.49 -2.46
C ALA A 234 16.47 -5.00 -2.69
N PHE A 235 15.98 -5.39 -3.87
CA PHE A 235 15.83 -6.79 -4.27
C PHE A 235 17.17 -7.54 -4.26
N PHE A 236 18.16 -7.05 -5.02
CA PHE A 236 19.46 -7.70 -5.10
C PHE A 236 20.23 -7.62 -3.78
N GLY A 237 20.15 -6.50 -3.08
CA GLY A 237 20.81 -6.32 -1.78
C GLY A 237 20.27 -7.27 -0.73
N TRP A 238 18.95 -7.46 -0.68
CA TRP A 238 18.34 -8.42 0.24
C TRP A 238 18.66 -9.87 -0.13
N ALA A 239 18.60 -10.22 -1.43
CA ALA A 239 18.95 -11.55 -1.90
C ALA A 239 20.43 -11.89 -1.64
N ALA A 240 21.34 -10.93 -1.85
CA ALA A 240 22.76 -11.09 -1.57
C ALA A 240 23.02 -11.24 -0.07
N ALA A 241 22.35 -10.44 0.78
CA ALA A 241 22.47 -10.58 2.22
C ALA A 241 21.96 -11.95 2.70
N GLY A 242 20.81 -12.39 2.19
CA GLY A 242 20.26 -13.73 2.48
C GLY A 242 21.22 -14.84 2.08
N TRP A 243 21.77 -14.79 0.87
CA TRP A 243 22.72 -15.78 0.39
C TRP A 243 24.01 -15.82 1.21
N LEU A 244 24.59 -14.65 1.52
CA LEU A 244 25.83 -14.57 2.29
C LEU A 244 25.68 -15.06 3.74
N ILE A 245 24.51 -14.89 4.34
CA ILE A 245 24.29 -15.21 5.77
C ILE A 245 23.70 -16.61 5.95
N THR A 246 22.71 -16.97 5.14
CA THR A 246 21.95 -18.21 5.30
C THR A 246 22.32 -19.30 4.30
N GLY A 247 23.09 -18.97 3.26
CA GLY A 247 23.35 -19.86 2.12
C GLY A 247 22.22 -19.89 1.08
N GLU A 248 21.08 -19.25 1.35
CA GLU A 248 19.90 -19.23 0.49
C GLU A 248 19.57 -17.80 0.03
N ALA A 249 19.58 -17.56 -1.29
CA ALA A 249 19.24 -16.23 -1.84
C ALA A 249 17.75 -15.88 -1.68
N PHE A 250 16.87 -16.88 -1.70
CA PHE A 250 15.42 -16.71 -1.59
C PHE A 250 14.82 -17.70 -0.59
N ALA A 251 15.20 -17.54 0.68
CA ALA A 251 14.74 -18.37 1.79
C ALA A 251 13.20 -18.50 1.87
N GLN A 252 12.44 -17.55 1.33
CA GLN A 252 10.98 -17.64 1.22
C GLN A 252 10.49 -18.90 0.47
N PHE A 253 11.25 -19.37 -0.52
CA PHE A 253 10.87 -20.52 -1.36
C PHE A 253 11.67 -21.78 -1.05
N THR A 254 12.90 -21.64 -0.56
CA THR A 254 13.84 -22.76 -0.37
C THR A 254 13.90 -23.28 1.06
N SER A 255 13.57 -22.44 2.04
CA SER A 255 13.69 -22.80 3.45
C SER A 255 12.55 -23.74 3.89
N GLN A 256 12.82 -24.57 4.91
CA GLN A 256 11.82 -25.41 5.59
C GLN A 256 10.69 -24.60 6.25
N TYR A 257 10.94 -23.33 6.54
CA TYR A 257 9.95 -22.39 7.08
C TYR A 257 9.41 -21.43 6.00
N GLY A 258 9.70 -21.70 4.73
CA GLY A 258 9.20 -20.96 3.58
C GLY A 258 7.74 -21.31 3.25
N ASN A 259 7.12 -20.48 2.39
CA ASN A 259 5.71 -20.64 2.06
C ASN A 259 5.40 -21.99 1.39
N THR A 260 6.30 -22.46 0.52
CA THR A 260 6.19 -23.72 -0.22
C THR A 260 6.21 -24.91 0.73
N ALA A 261 7.16 -24.94 1.67
CA ALA A 261 7.28 -26.01 2.66
C ALA A 261 6.07 -26.06 3.61
N ILE A 262 5.54 -24.91 4.04
CA ILE A 262 4.35 -24.86 4.91
C ILE A 262 3.10 -25.32 4.13
N LEU A 263 2.96 -24.97 2.85
CA LEU A 263 1.88 -25.46 2.00
C LEU A 263 1.91 -26.98 1.85
N GLU A 264 3.08 -27.57 1.64
CA GLU A 264 3.27 -29.02 1.58
C GLU A 264 2.94 -29.70 2.92
N GLN A 265 3.38 -29.13 4.04
CA GLN A 265 3.12 -29.67 5.39
C GLN A 265 1.64 -29.57 5.80
N SER A 266 0.96 -28.50 5.39
CA SER A 266 -0.48 -28.30 5.66
C SER A 266 -1.39 -29.18 4.80
N GLY A 267 -0.83 -29.93 3.84
CA GLY A 267 -1.59 -30.80 2.93
C GLY A 267 -2.48 -30.04 1.95
N GLN A 268 -2.26 -28.74 1.74
CA GLN A 268 -3.00 -27.97 0.75
C GLN A 268 -2.52 -28.32 -0.66
N THR A 269 -3.45 -28.76 -1.51
CA THR A 269 -3.18 -28.98 -2.92
C THR A 269 -3.22 -27.68 -3.70
N ALA A 270 -2.26 -27.50 -4.61
CA ALA A 270 -2.24 -26.36 -5.50
C ALA A 270 -3.55 -26.30 -6.31
N PRO A 271 -4.22 -25.13 -6.38
CA PRO A 271 -5.43 -25.00 -7.16
C PRO A 271 -5.14 -25.15 -8.66
N ASN A 272 -6.14 -25.58 -9.42
CA ASN A 272 -6.09 -25.41 -10.88
C ASN A 272 -5.94 -23.91 -11.21
N PHE A 273 -5.12 -23.58 -12.20
CA PHE A 273 -4.82 -22.18 -12.56
C PHE A 273 -6.09 -21.32 -12.75
N GLY A 274 -7.09 -21.84 -13.47
CA GLY A 274 -8.38 -21.15 -13.67
C GLY A 274 -9.11 -20.86 -12.36
N ASN A 275 -9.20 -21.85 -11.47
CA ASN A 275 -9.84 -21.70 -10.15
C ASN A 275 -9.05 -20.72 -9.27
N GLY A 276 -7.72 -20.67 -9.42
CA GLY A 276 -6.86 -19.71 -8.75
C GLY A 276 -7.17 -18.26 -9.15
N ILE A 277 -7.32 -18.02 -10.45
CA ILE A 277 -7.70 -16.70 -10.98
C ILE A 277 -9.12 -16.32 -10.56
N GLU A 278 -10.07 -17.27 -10.59
CA GLU A 278 -11.44 -17.04 -10.11
C GLU A 278 -11.45 -16.62 -8.64
N PHE A 279 -10.74 -17.35 -7.78
CA PHE A 279 -10.61 -17.01 -6.37
C PHE A 279 -10.02 -15.61 -6.15
N ALA A 280 -8.99 -15.25 -6.91
CA ALA A 280 -8.38 -13.93 -6.84
C ALA A 280 -9.38 -12.82 -7.22
N MET A 281 -10.16 -13.03 -8.29
CA MET A 281 -11.22 -12.10 -8.69
C MET A 281 -12.28 -11.94 -7.60
N VAL A 282 -12.73 -13.06 -6.99
CA VAL A 282 -13.69 -13.02 -5.87
C VAL A 282 -13.11 -12.24 -4.69
N CYS A 283 -11.84 -12.48 -4.32
CA CYS A 283 -11.19 -11.74 -3.24
C CYS A 283 -11.13 -10.24 -3.51
N VAL A 284 -10.74 -9.83 -4.73
CA VAL A 284 -10.73 -8.43 -5.13
C VAL A 284 -12.14 -7.82 -5.09
N MET A 285 -13.16 -8.53 -5.57
CA MET A 285 -14.54 -8.03 -5.55
C MET A 285 -15.14 -7.97 -4.15
N LEU A 286 -14.74 -8.85 -3.23
CA LEU A 286 -15.18 -8.76 -1.84
C LEU A 286 -14.57 -7.54 -1.13
N LEU A 287 -13.31 -7.22 -1.42
CA LEU A 287 -12.62 -6.09 -0.81
C LEU A 287 -12.96 -4.75 -1.45
N ALA A 288 -13.21 -4.76 -2.76
CA ALA A 288 -13.31 -3.57 -3.57
C ALA A 288 -14.36 -3.74 -4.70
N PRO A 289 -15.62 -4.05 -4.38
CA PRO A 289 -16.67 -4.34 -5.37
C PRO A 289 -16.92 -3.15 -6.30
N THR A 290 -16.69 -1.94 -5.80
CA THR A 290 -16.91 -0.69 -6.52
C THR A 290 -15.71 -0.26 -7.37
N MET A 291 -14.61 -1.02 -7.36
CA MET A 291 -13.39 -0.70 -8.10
C MET A 291 -13.64 -0.60 -9.61
N LEU A 292 -14.26 -1.63 -10.21
CA LEU A 292 -14.55 -1.64 -11.65
C LEU A 292 -15.49 -0.53 -12.11
N PRO A 293 -16.68 -0.32 -11.48
CA PRO A 293 -17.56 0.76 -11.90
C PRO A 293 -16.90 2.14 -11.71
N LEU A 294 -16.10 2.33 -10.66
CA LEU A 294 -15.33 3.56 -10.49
C LEU A 294 -14.24 3.70 -11.55
N ALA A 295 -13.50 2.65 -11.89
CA ALA A 295 -12.48 2.68 -12.93
C ALA A 295 -13.08 3.08 -14.29
N LEU A 296 -14.21 2.48 -14.66
CA LEU A 296 -14.95 2.81 -15.89
C LEU A 296 -15.44 4.26 -15.86
N TRP A 297 -16.05 4.69 -14.76
CA TRP A 297 -16.53 6.06 -14.57
C TRP A 297 -15.40 7.10 -14.68
N VAL A 298 -14.26 6.84 -14.05
CA VAL A 298 -13.09 7.73 -14.10
C VAL A 298 -12.51 7.76 -15.51
N ALA A 299 -12.40 6.59 -16.16
CA ALA A 299 -11.93 6.49 -17.53
C ALA A 299 -12.82 7.32 -18.47
N MET A 300 -14.14 7.13 -18.42
CA MET A 300 -15.10 7.89 -19.23
C MET A 300 -15.02 9.40 -18.97
N GLN A 301 -14.91 9.83 -17.71
CA GLN A 301 -14.87 11.25 -17.38
C GLN A 301 -13.55 11.94 -17.75
N ARG A 302 -12.43 11.20 -17.75
CA ARG A 302 -11.11 11.74 -18.06
C ARG A 302 -10.69 11.52 -19.51
N TRP A 303 -11.32 10.60 -20.23
CA TRP A 303 -10.98 10.31 -21.62
C TRP A 303 -11.04 11.58 -22.47
N GLY A 304 -10.02 11.80 -23.29
CA GLY A 304 -9.91 12.99 -24.15
C GLY A 304 -9.69 14.32 -23.40
N ARG A 305 -9.63 14.33 -22.07
CA ARG A 305 -9.29 15.54 -21.29
C ARG A 305 -7.78 15.62 -21.01
N PRO A 306 -7.25 16.83 -20.77
CA PRO A 306 -5.88 16.99 -20.32
C PRO A 306 -5.62 16.17 -19.05
N ASN A 307 -4.42 15.62 -18.92
CA ASN A 307 -3.97 14.80 -17.78
C ASN A 307 -4.74 13.48 -17.57
N TRP A 308 -5.44 12.95 -18.58
CA TRP A 308 -6.08 11.62 -18.48
C TRP A 308 -5.07 10.50 -18.13
N GLN A 309 -3.82 10.66 -18.57
CA GLN A 309 -2.70 9.74 -18.32
C GLN A 309 -2.45 9.47 -16.82
N VAL A 310 -2.87 10.39 -15.94
CA VAL A 310 -2.76 10.23 -14.48
C VAL A 310 -3.51 8.98 -13.98
N LEU A 311 -4.59 8.56 -14.67
CA LEU A 311 -5.34 7.35 -14.36
C LEU A 311 -4.51 6.08 -14.54
N VAL A 312 -3.54 6.08 -15.45
CA VAL A 312 -2.71 4.91 -15.74
C VAL A 312 -1.89 4.51 -14.52
N VAL A 313 -1.42 5.49 -13.73
CA VAL A 313 -0.56 5.27 -12.55
C VAL A 313 -1.16 4.29 -11.53
N PRO A 314 -2.33 4.56 -10.90
CA PRO A 314 -2.88 3.63 -9.93
C PRO A 314 -3.28 2.29 -10.55
N LEU A 315 -3.77 2.28 -11.80
CA LEU A 315 -4.18 1.05 -12.47
C LEU A 315 -2.99 0.12 -12.71
N THR A 316 -1.85 0.64 -13.20
CA THR A 316 -0.68 -0.20 -13.46
C THR A 316 0.06 -0.56 -12.18
N MET A 317 0.17 0.36 -11.21
CA MET A 317 0.92 0.09 -9.98
C MET A 317 0.18 -0.89 -9.07
N PHE A 318 -1.07 -0.59 -8.69
CA PHE A 318 -1.86 -1.48 -7.85
C PHE A 318 -2.30 -2.72 -8.62
N GLY A 319 -2.64 -2.58 -9.90
CA GLY A 319 -2.99 -3.71 -10.76
C GLY A 319 -1.85 -4.70 -10.94
N ALA A 320 -0.59 -4.24 -11.05
CA ALA A 320 0.56 -5.16 -11.11
C ALA A 320 0.69 -6.02 -9.85
N VAL A 321 0.45 -5.44 -8.66
CA VAL A 321 0.46 -6.21 -7.40
C VAL A 321 -0.69 -7.21 -7.38
N LEU A 322 -1.91 -6.79 -7.74
CA LEU A 322 -3.07 -7.69 -7.78
C LEU A 322 -2.88 -8.84 -8.80
N ALA A 323 -2.33 -8.54 -9.97
CA ALA A 323 -2.02 -9.52 -10.99
C ALA A 323 -0.93 -10.50 -10.55
N PHE A 324 0.13 -9.99 -9.90
CA PHE A 324 1.17 -10.83 -9.32
C PHE A 324 0.58 -11.78 -8.26
N GLN A 325 -0.26 -11.29 -7.36
CA GLN A 325 -0.89 -12.14 -6.34
C GLN A 325 -1.85 -13.17 -6.93
N ALA A 326 -2.63 -12.80 -7.94
CA ALA A 326 -3.50 -13.74 -8.65
C ALA A 326 -2.66 -14.84 -9.31
N TYR A 327 -1.57 -14.48 -9.98
CA TYR A 327 -0.66 -15.43 -10.62
C TYR A 327 0.07 -16.32 -9.61
N SER A 328 0.60 -15.76 -8.54
CA SER A 328 1.30 -16.48 -7.47
C SER A 328 0.38 -17.48 -6.77
N TYR A 329 -0.89 -17.13 -6.56
CA TYR A 329 -1.86 -18.07 -6.00
C TYR A 329 -2.26 -19.15 -7.01
N ALA A 330 -2.51 -18.76 -8.27
CA ALA A 330 -2.89 -19.69 -9.34
C ALA A 330 -1.78 -20.71 -9.70
N THR A 331 -0.52 -20.40 -9.38
CA THR A 331 0.63 -21.30 -9.52
C THR A 331 0.95 -22.09 -8.24
N GLY A 332 0.18 -21.92 -7.15
CA GLY A 332 0.37 -22.64 -5.90
C GLY A 332 1.54 -22.15 -5.03
N SER A 333 2.08 -20.97 -5.30
CA SER A 333 3.24 -20.42 -4.55
C SER A 333 2.87 -19.67 -3.26
N THR A 334 1.57 -19.42 -3.03
CA THR A 334 1.07 -18.62 -1.91
C THR A 334 -0.26 -19.14 -1.36
N PHE A 335 -0.57 -18.77 -0.11
CA PHE A 335 -1.81 -19.13 0.57
C PHE A 335 -3.04 -18.38 0.04
N PRO A 336 -4.25 -18.96 0.15
CA PRO A 336 -5.52 -18.35 -0.26
C PRO A 336 -6.02 -17.27 0.71
N PHE A 337 -5.19 -16.31 1.13
CA PHE A 337 -5.59 -15.32 2.13
C PHE A 337 -6.15 -14.06 1.47
N LEU A 338 -7.32 -13.63 1.94
CA LEU A 338 -7.99 -12.40 1.46
C LEU A 338 -7.08 -11.17 1.61
N ARG A 339 -6.24 -11.14 2.66
CA ARG A 339 -5.30 -10.05 2.96
C ARG A 339 -4.30 -9.73 1.87
N PHE A 340 -3.95 -10.69 1.03
CA PHE A 340 -3.03 -10.47 -0.08
C PHE A 340 -3.59 -9.53 -1.15
N PHE A 341 -4.92 -9.39 -1.19
CA PHE A 341 -5.63 -8.49 -2.10
C PHE A 341 -6.01 -7.14 -1.47
N ILE A 342 -5.53 -6.83 -0.25
CA ILE A 342 -5.87 -5.60 0.49
C ILE A 342 -5.61 -4.31 -0.32
N ILE A 343 -4.65 -4.35 -1.26
CA ILE A 343 -4.29 -3.21 -2.10
C ILE A 343 -5.41 -2.75 -3.05
N ALA A 344 -6.45 -3.57 -3.24
CA ALA A 344 -7.65 -3.19 -3.97
C ALA A 344 -8.43 -2.04 -3.28
N ILE A 345 -8.32 -1.92 -1.94
CA ILE A 345 -8.98 -0.86 -1.17
C ILE A 345 -8.34 0.52 -1.44
N PRO A 346 -7.01 0.73 -1.29
CA PRO A 346 -6.39 2.00 -1.64
C PRO A 346 -6.47 2.31 -3.14
N LEU A 347 -6.50 1.30 -4.02
CA LEU A 347 -6.80 1.49 -5.45
C LEU A 347 -8.18 2.14 -5.63
N THR A 348 -9.21 1.62 -4.97
CA THR A 348 -10.58 2.17 -5.02
C THR A 348 -10.65 3.59 -4.47
N ALA A 349 -9.99 3.86 -3.34
CA ALA A 349 -9.91 5.20 -2.77
C ALA A 349 -9.18 6.19 -3.71
N CYS A 350 -8.12 5.74 -4.38
CA CYS A 350 -7.39 6.53 -5.36
C CYS A 350 -8.27 6.82 -6.59
N LEU A 351 -8.95 5.81 -7.13
CA LEU A 351 -9.90 5.98 -8.23
C LEU A 351 -11.01 6.97 -7.86
N ALA A 352 -11.52 6.92 -6.62
CA ALA A 352 -12.49 7.90 -6.14
C ALA A 352 -11.91 9.32 -6.16
N MET A 353 -10.69 9.54 -5.64
CA MET A 353 -10.03 10.86 -5.71
C MET A 353 -9.81 11.35 -7.15
N LEU A 354 -9.63 10.42 -8.11
CA LEU A 354 -9.50 10.75 -9.53
C LEU A 354 -10.86 10.90 -10.25
N ALA A 355 -11.96 10.40 -9.70
CA ALA A 355 -13.28 10.37 -10.35
C ALA A 355 -13.93 11.75 -10.47
N VAL A 356 -13.43 12.73 -9.73
CA VAL A 356 -13.94 14.09 -9.70
C VAL A 356 -12.98 15.04 -10.41
N PRO A 357 -13.47 16.18 -10.92
CA PRO A 357 -12.60 17.12 -11.59
C PRO A 357 -11.65 17.80 -10.63
N ASP A 358 -10.46 18.12 -11.13
CA ASP A 358 -9.37 18.68 -10.33
C ASP A 358 -9.65 20.14 -9.97
N GLY A 359 -9.16 20.57 -8.81
CA GLY A 359 -9.16 21.97 -8.42
C GLY A 359 -7.85 22.64 -8.83
N VAL A 360 -7.41 23.59 -8.02
CA VAL A 360 -6.09 24.21 -8.17
C VAL A 360 -5.05 23.19 -7.69
N LEU A 361 -4.29 22.64 -8.63
CA LEU A 361 -3.21 21.70 -8.32
C LEU A 361 -2.15 22.41 -7.48
N ARG A 362 -1.55 21.68 -6.54
CA ARG A 362 -0.45 22.18 -5.74
C ARG A 362 0.72 22.58 -6.65
N GLU A 363 1.30 23.75 -6.37
CA GLU A 363 2.46 24.21 -7.12
C GLU A 363 3.67 23.27 -6.94
N PRO A 364 4.31 22.86 -8.04
CA PRO A 364 5.49 22.01 -7.98
C PRO A 364 6.70 22.80 -7.47
N THR A 365 7.60 22.12 -6.75
CA THR A 365 8.89 22.71 -6.33
C THR A 365 9.72 23.07 -7.57
N ARG A 366 9.76 22.18 -8.57
CA ARG A 366 10.43 22.43 -9.84
C ARG A 366 9.67 21.78 -10.98
N ARG A 367 9.02 22.58 -11.81
CA ARG A 367 8.35 22.06 -13.02
C ARG A 367 9.37 21.47 -14.00
N GLY A 368 9.11 20.27 -14.49
CA GLY A 368 9.93 19.60 -15.49
C GLY A 368 9.88 20.31 -16.85
N ARG A 369 10.99 20.24 -17.60
CA ARG A 369 11.14 20.89 -18.91
C ARG A 369 10.12 20.39 -19.95
N TYR A 370 9.61 19.18 -19.77
CA TYR A 370 8.66 18.55 -20.71
C TYR A 370 7.33 18.22 -20.02
N ALA A 371 7.04 18.93 -18.93
CA ALA A 371 5.73 18.88 -18.29
C ALA A 371 4.63 19.21 -19.34
N PRO A 372 3.50 18.49 -19.33
CA PRO A 372 2.34 18.86 -20.12
C PRO A 372 2.00 20.34 -19.96
N THR A 373 1.53 20.99 -21.03
CA THR A 373 1.08 22.38 -20.98
C THR A 373 -0.08 22.49 -19.98
N VAL A 374 -0.06 23.52 -19.12
CA VAL A 374 -1.20 23.79 -18.24
C VAL A 374 -2.37 24.19 -19.14
N PRO A 375 -3.48 23.45 -19.14
CA PRO A 375 -4.68 23.92 -19.81
C PRO A 375 -5.13 25.22 -19.14
N PRO A 376 -5.62 26.23 -19.89
CA PRO A 376 -6.22 27.40 -19.27
C PRO A 376 -7.32 26.96 -18.29
N GLU A 377 -7.39 27.63 -17.13
CA GLU A 377 -8.40 27.35 -16.12
C GLU A 377 -9.79 27.51 -16.74
N THR A 378 -10.40 26.39 -17.11
CA THR A 378 -11.80 26.36 -17.50
C THR A 378 -12.60 26.24 -16.20
N PRO A 379 -13.51 27.18 -15.89
CA PRO A 379 -14.37 27.06 -14.72
C PRO A 379 -15.25 25.83 -14.90
N GLN A 380 -14.80 24.69 -14.36
CA GLN A 380 -15.59 23.47 -14.37
C GLN A 380 -16.66 23.60 -13.29
N HIS A 381 -17.93 23.47 -13.69
CA HIS A 381 -19.04 23.39 -12.76
C HIS A 381 -18.81 22.24 -11.78
N ARG A 382 -18.50 22.59 -10.53
CA ARG A 382 -18.39 21.66 -9.41
C ARG A 382 -19.79 21.21 -9.01
N SER A 383 -20.31 20.19 -9.69
CA SER A 383 -21.59 19.59 -9.31
C SER A 383 -21.41 18.79 -8.01
N ALA A 384 -22.01 19.27 -6.92
CA ALA A 384 -22.03 18.56 -5.63
C ALA A 384 -22.54 17.12 -5.76
N ALA A 385 -23.49 16.89 -6.68
CA ALA A 385 -24.04 15.56 -6.96
C ALA A 385 -22.96 14.56 -7.42
N ARG A 386 -21.95 14.99 -8.20
CA ARG A 386 -20.85 14.08 -8.62
C ARG A 386 -19.99 13.65 -7.44
N TYR A 387 -19.64 14.58 -6.56
CA TYR A 387 -18.85 14.26 -5.36
C TYR A 387 -19.62 13.31 -4.44
N ILE A 388 -20.92 13.58 -4.22
CA ILE A 388 -21.80 12.73 -3.40
C ILE A 388 -21.95 11.34 -4.03
N ALA A 389 -22.21 11.24 -5.33
CA ALA A 389 -22.36 9.96 -6.02
C ALA A 389 -21.11 9.10 -5.89
N VAL A 390 -19.92 9.66 -6.13
CA VAL A 390 -18.67 8.90 -5.99
C VAL A 390 -18.44 8.45 -4.55
N ALA A 391 -18.67 9.34 -3.57
CA ALA A 391 -18.51 8.98 -2.15
C ALA A 391 -19.51 7.90 -1.72
N ALA A 392 -20.76 7.98 -2.18
CA ALA A 392 -21.79 6.97 -1.94
C ALA A 392 -21.39 5.62 -2.55
N THR A 393 -20.86 5.61 -3.78
CA THR A 393 -20.35 4.39 -4.43
C THR A 393 -19.25 3.74 -3.60
N VAL A 394 -18.27 4.49 -3.09
CA VAL A 394 -17.23 3.93 -2.21
C VAL A 394 -17.83 3.40 -0.90
N ALA A 395 -18.78 4.13 -0.31
CA ALA A 395 -19.42 3.74 0.94
C ALA A 395 -20.20 2.42 0.82
N LEU A 396 -20.85 2.18 -0.33
CA LEU A 396 -21.55 0.92 -0.62
C LEU A 396 -20.61 -0.31 -0.65
N GLY A 397 -19.31 -0.10 -0.88
CA GLY A 397 -18.32 -1.18 -0.82
C GLY A 397 -18.02 -1.68 0.61
N ILE A 398 -18.22 -0.84 1.63
CA ILE A 398 -17.84 -1.16 3.02
C ILE A 398 -18.64 -2.35 3.59
N PRO A 399 -19.98 -2.41 3.47
CA PRO A 399 -20.76 -3.56 3.95
C PRO A 399 -20.35 -4.87 3.29
N LEU A 400 -19.96 -4.84 2.00
CA LEU A 400 -19.50 -6.02 1.27
C LEU A 400 -18.13 -6.49 1.75
N THR A 401 -17.22 -5.56 2.07
CA THR A 401 -15.95 -5.92 2.74
C THR A 401 -16.21 -6.59 4.08
N LEU A 402 -17.12 -6.03 4.89
CA LEU A 402 -17.50 -6.61 6.18
C LEU A 402 -18.09 -8.02 6.01
N PHE A 403 -18.99 -8.19 5.03
CA PHE A 403 -19.56 -9.49 4.70
C PHE A 403 -18.49 -10.49 4.26
N GLY A 404 -17.57 -10.09 3.37
CA GLY A 404 -16.46 -10.93 2.92
C GLY A 404 -15.54 -11.37 4.05
N MET A 405 -15.26 -10.47 5.01
CA MET A 405 -14.54 -10.82 6.23
C MET A 405 -15.33 -11.75 7.15
N ALA A 406 -16.65 -11.68 7.14
CA ALA A 406 -17.52 -12.48 8.00
C ALA A 406 -17.79 -13.90 7.48
N GLN A 407 -17.49 -14.19 6.21
CA GLN A 407 -17.72 -15.51 5.62
C GLN A 407 -16.85 -16.59 6.28
N PRO A 408 -17.41 -17.75 6.70
CA PRO A 408 -16.67 -18.82 7.37
C PRO A 408 -15.38 -19.29 6.66
N PRO A 409 -15.36 -19.54 5.33
CA PRO A 409 -14.13 -19.94 4.65
C PRO A 409 -13.09 -18.81 4.60
N MET A 410 -13.52 -17.54 4.63
CA MET A 410 -12.64 -16.37 4.62
C MET A 410 -12.18 -15.95 6.02
N ARG A 411 -12.95 -16.25 7.07
CA ARG A 411 -12.59 -15.99 8.47
C ARG A 411 -11.34 -16.79 8.86
N HIS A 412 -11.34 -18.10 8.66
CA HIS A 412 -10.16 -18.94 8.91
C HIS A 412 -8.93 -18.52 8.09
N ARG A 413 -9.17 -18.05 6.86
CA ARG A 413 -8.13 -17.54 5.94
C ARG A 413 -7.68 -16.09 6.23
N ASN A 414 -8.37 -15.37 7.10
CA ASN A 414 -7.98 -14.02 7.55
C ASN A 414 -7.20 -14.05 8.87
N THR A 415 -7.50 -15.03 9.72
CA THR A 415 -6.91 -15.15 11.06
C THR A 415 -5.65 -16.00 11.10
N GLY A 416 -5.33 -16.73 10.02
CA GLY A 416 -4.17 -17.63 10.00
C GLY A 416 -4.20 -18.61 11.18
N SER A 417 -5.39 -18.95 11.68
CA SER A 417 -5.55 -19.77 12.87
C SER A 417 -5.36 -21.24 12.51
N GLU A 418 -4.12 -21.62 12.25
CA GLU A 418 -3.66 -22.90 12.77
C GLU A 418 -3.60 -22.71 14.29
N ARG A 419 -4.53 -23.35 15.00
CA ARG A 419 -4.37 -23.51 16.45
C ARG A 419 -3.08 -24.32 16.61
N TYR A 420 -2.03 -23.68 17.09
CA TYR A 420 -0.98 -24.40 17.80
C TYR A 420 -1.51 -24.82 19.17
#